data_AF-A0A6V7JUH7-F1
#
_entry.id   AF-A0A6V7JUH7-F1
#
_cell.length_a   1.000
_cell.length_b   1.000
_cell.length_c   1.000
_cell.angle_alpha   90.00
_cell.angle_beta   90.00
_cell.angle_gamma   90.00
#
_symmetry.space_group_name_H-M   'P 1'
#
loop_
_entity.id
_entity.type
_entity.pdbx_description
1 polymer ?
#
loop_
_entity_poly.entity_id
_entity_poly.type
_entity_poly.pdbx_seq_one_letter_code
_entity_poly.pdbx_strand_id
1 'polypeptide(L)'
;GGRFEVDERSGVVRTRGTDVFQLDMEYVLYVKAEDQNGRIDEKHYQSTPEERLSIVGGKRAPQFYLTTYETEIPENQKKDT
;
A
#
# COMPACT_ATOMS: atom_id res chain seq x y z
N GLY A 1 -3.25 -2.25 -18.29
CA GLY A 1 -3.63 -1.74 -16.96
C GLY A 1 -5.11 -1.39 -17.00
N GLY A 2 -5.85 -1.59 -15.90
CA GLY A 2 -7.31 -1.42 -15.87
C GLY A 2 -8.08 -2.62 -15.32
N ARG A 3 -7.39 -3.58 -14.71
CA ARG A 3 -7.96 -4.74 -14.02
C ARG A 3 -8.49 -4.39 -12.61
N PHE A 4 -8.23 -3.17 -12.16
CA PHE A 4 -8.66 -2.66 -10.86
C PHE A 4 -9.13 -1.21 -11.00
N GLU A 5 -10.01 -0.79 -10.08
CA GLU A 5 -10.42 0.59 -9.83
C GLU A 5 -10.38 0.89 -8.34
N VAL A 6 -10.29 2.18 -8.00
CA VAL A 6 -10.29 2.68 -6.62
C VAL A 6 -11.49 3.60 -6.43
N ASP A 7 -12.26 3.36 -5.38
CA ASP A 7 -13.33 4.27 -4.97
C ASP A 7 -12.73 5.52 -4.33
N GLU A 8 -13.01 6.70 -4.89
CA GLU A 8 -12.36 7.96 -4.53
C GLU A 8 -12.61 8.39 -3.08
N ARG A 9 -13.76 8.02 -2.50
CA ARG A 9 -14.14 8.42 -1.14
C ARG A 9 -13.74 7.41 -0.08
N SER A 10 -13.93 6.12 -0.35
CA SER A 10 -13.68 5.04 0.61
C SER A 10 -12.30 4.41 0.50
N GLY A 11 -11.59 4.63 -0.61
CA GLY A 11 -10.28 4.01 -0.90
C GLY A 11 -10.35 2.52 -1.23
N VAL A 12 -11.55 1.94 -1.37
CA VAL A 12 -11.72 0.50 -1.67
C VAL A 12 -11.25 0.21 -3.09
N VAL A 13 -10.31 -0.73 -3.22
CA VAL A 13 -9.83 -1.23 -4.51
C VAL A 13 -10.65 -2.46 -4.93
N ARG A 14 -11.24 -2.44 -6.13
CA ARG A 14 -12.07 -3.53 -6.68
C ARG A 14 -11.52 -4.02 -8.01
N THR A 15 -11.81 -5.28 -8.35
CA THR A 15 -11.46 -5.85 -9.66
C THR A 15 -12.40 -5.35 -10.75
N ARG A 16 -11.90 -5.31 -11.99
CA ARG A 16 -12.68 -5.00 -13.20
C ARG A 16 -12.52 -6.10 -14.24
N GLY A 17 -13.60 -6.35 -14.98
CA GLY A 17 -13.65 -7.37 -16.01
C GLY A 17 -13.84 -8.78 -15.46
N THR A 18 -13.96 -9.74 -16.37
CA THR A 18 -14.22 -11.16 -16.07
C THR A 18 -13.02 -12.06 -16.30
N ASP A 19 -11.92 -11.51 -16.84
CA ASP A 19 -10.71 -12.26 -17.11
C ASP A 19 -10.08 -12.80 -15.83
N VAL A 20 -9.60 -14.03 -15.89
CA VAL A 20 -8.90 -14.67 -14.77
C VAL A 20 -7.60 -13.96 -14.44
N PHE A 21 -7.24 -13.94 -13.16
CA PHE A 21 -5.92 -13.50 -12.69
C PHE A 21 -4.94 -14.65 -12.79
N GLN A 22 -3.73 -14.37 -13.27
CA GLN A 22 -2.68 -15.38 -13.39
C GLN A 22 -2.10 -15.65 -12.00
N LEU A 23 -1.94 -16.94 -11.67
CA LEU A 23 -1.34 -17.37 -10.41
C LEU A 23 0.11 -16.85 -10.32
N ASP A 24 0.49 -16.32 -9.16
CA ASP A 24 1.83 -15.79 -8.87
C ASP A 24 2.25 -14.56 -9.71
N MET A 25 1.32 -14.01 -10.52
CA MET A 25 1.55 -12.76 -11.25
C MET A 25 1.32 -11.56 -10.33
N GLU A 26 2.26 -10.62 -10.34
CA GLU A 26 2.13 -9.34 -9.63
C GLU A 26 1.42 -8.29 -10.51
N TYR A 27 0.34 -7.72 -9.97
CA TYR A 27 -0.38 -6.59 -10.53
C TYR A 27 -0.08 -5.36 -9.65
N VAL A 28 0.52 -4.34 -10.26
CA VAL A 28 1.00 -3.15 -9.55
C VAL A 28 0.11 -1.95 -9.85
N LEU A 29 -0.24 -1.19 -8.81
CA LEU A 29 -0.88 0.11 -8.89
C LEU A 29 -0.01 1.15 -8.17
N TYR A 30 0.10 2.34 -8.75
CA TYR A 30 0.63 3.52 -8.08
C TYR A 30 -0.55 4.37 -7.63
N VAL A 31 -0.66 4.59 -6.32
CA VAL A 31 -1.81 5.28 -5.71
C VAL A 31 -1.35 6.45 -4.87
N LYS A 32 -2.19 7.46 -4.77
CA LYS A 32 -2.02 8.59 -3.86
C LYS A 32 -3.39 9.03 -3.35
N ALA A 33 -3.41 9.74 -2.22
CA ALA A 33 -4.59 10.44 -1.73
C ALA A 33 -4.34 11.95 -1.76
N GLU A 34 -5.37 12.73 -2.08
CA GLU A 34 -5.32 14.19 -2.11
C GLU A 34 -6.31 14.78 -1.11
N ASP A 35 -5.88 15.80 -0.36
CA ASP A 35 -6.79 16.64 0.40
C ASP A 35 -7.31 17.77 -0.49
N GLN A 36 -8.55 17.61 -0.98
CA GLN A 36 -9.20 18.57 -1.87
C GLN A 36 -9.50 19.93 -1.21
N ASN A 37 -9.35 20.07 0.12
CA ASN A 37 -9.42 21.36 0.80
C ASN A 37 -8.05 22.03 0.96
N GLY A 38 -6.95 21.27 0.84
CA GLY A 38 -5.58 21.74 0.97
C GLY A 38 -4.95 22.15 -0.35
N ARG A 39 -5.43 23.22 -1.00
CA ARG A 39 -4.82 23.71 -2.25
C ARG A 39 -3.38 24.19 -2.04
N ILE A 40 -2.48 23.75 -2.92
CA ILE A 40 -1.10 24.25 -3.03
C ILE A 40 -1.03 25.34 -4.10
N ASP A 41 -1.67 25.11 -5.24
CA ASP A 41 -1.79 26.09 -6.34
C ASP A 41 -3.14 25.92 -7.09
N GLU A 42 -3.27 26.53 -8.27
CA GLU A 42 -4.52 26.48 -9.07
C GLU A 42 -4.92 25.07 -9.54
N LYS A 43 -3.97 24.13 -9.62
CA LYS A 43 -4.18 22.78 -10.18
C LYS A 43 -3.82 21.65 -9.22
N HIS A 44 -3.07 21.94 -8.16
CA HIS A 44 -2.54 20.93 -7.25
C HIS A 44 -3.09 21.07 -5.83
N TYR A 45 -3.32 19.92 -5.22
CA TYR A 45 -3.72 19.76 -3.83
C TYR A 45 -2.60 19.09 -3.04
N GLN A 46 -2.64 19.24 -1.72
CA GLN A 46 -1.83 18.45 -0.80
C GLN A 46 -2.07 16.96 -1.08
N SER A 47 -0.98 16.20 -1.22
CA SER A 47 -1.04 14.80 -1.58
C SER A 47 -0.06 13.97 -0.78
N THR A 48 -0.39 12.70 -0.56
CA THR A 48 0.58 11.72 -0.10
C THR A 48 1.62 11.47 -1.21
N PRO A 49 2.79 10.93 -0.88
CA PRO A 49 3.66 10.31 -1.88
C PRO A 49 2.90 9.26 -2.70
N GLU A 50 3.43 8.95 -3.89
CA GLU A 50 2.95 7.81 -4.66
C GLU A 50 3.37 6.51 -3.97
N GLU A 51 2.38 5.69 -3.63
CA GLU A 51 2.59 4.41 -2.97
C GLU A 51 2.39 3.26 -3.95
N ARG A 52 3.26 2.24 -3.83
CA ARG A 52 3.23 1.03 -4.67
C ARG A 52 2.37 -0.06 -4.03
N LEU A 53 1.15 -0.23 -4.54
CA LEU A 53 0.26 -1.31 -4.12
C LEU A 53 0.51 -2.58 -4.96
N SER A 54 0.91 -3.66 -4.29
CA SER A 54 1.24 -4.97 -4.88
C SER A 54 0.13 -6.00 -4.64
N ILE A 55 -0.52 -6.45 -5.71
CA ILE A 55 -1.56 -7.48 -5.67
C ILE A 55 -1.05 -8.71 -6.41
N VAL A 56 -0.84 -9.82 -5.70
CA VAL A 56 -0.38 -11.08 -6.30
C VAL A 56 -1.56 -12.00 -6.55
N GLY A 57 -1.65 -12.57 -7.75
CA GLY A 57 -2.71 -13.51 -8.12
C GLY A 57 -2.64 -14.82 -7.32
N GLY A 58 -3.73 -15.17 -6.64
CA GLY A 58 -3.81 -16.39 -5.84
C GLY A 58 -3.35 -16.21 -4.40
N LYS A 59 -2.09 -16.54 -4.10
CA LYS A 59 -1.53 -16.55 -2.73
C LYS A 59 -0.18 -15.84 -2.70
N ARG A 60 0.22 -15.34 -1.54
CA ARG A 60 1.54 -14.75 -1.29
C ARG A 60 2.07 -15.16 0.09
N ALA A 61 3.39 -15.03 0.28
CA ALA A 61 4.02 -15.20 1.58
C ALA A 61 3.53 -14.13 2.61
N PRO A 62 3.63 -14.41 3.93
CA PRO A 62 3.34 -13.42 4.97
C PRO A 62 4.17 -12.14 4.82
N GLN A 63 3.64 -11.03 5.30
CA GLN A 63 4.30 -9.73 5.31
C GLN A 63 4.46 -9.25 6.76
N PHE A 64 5.69 -8.91 7.15
CA PHE A 64 5.94 -8.24 8.43
C PHE A 64 5.34 -6.83 8.43
N TYR A 65 4.94 -6.35 9.61
CA TYR A 65 4.41 -4.99 9.77
C TYR A 65 5.46 -3.90 9.53
N LEU A 66 6.71 -4.14 9.94
CA LEU A 66 7.86 -3.28 9.64
C LEU A 66 8.79 -3.99 8.66
N THR A 67 9.46 -3.22 7.80
CA THR A 67 10.49 -3.74 6.88
C THR A 67 11.69 -4.27 7.64
N THR A 68 12.04 -3.63 8.76
CA THR A 68 13.10 -4.03 9.70
C THR A 68 12.67 -3.69 11.12
N TYR A 69 13.10 -4.49 12.09
CA TYR A 69 12.95 -4.18 13.52
C TYR A 69 14.33 -3.90 14.08
N GLU A 70 14.47 -2.76 14.74
CA GLU A 70 15.70 -2.35 15.42
C GLU A 70 15.35 -2.02 16.87
N THR A 71 16.25 -2.40 17.77
CA THR A 71 16.11 -2.11 19.20
C THR A 71 17.49 -1.87 19.78
N GLU A 72 17.57 -0.98 20.75
CA GLU A 72 18.78 -0.69 21.52
C GLU A 72 18.56 -1.19 22.94
N ILE A 73 19.43 -2.07 23.40
CA ILE A 73 19.40 -2.62 24.76
C ILE A 73 20.64 -2.15 25.53
N PRO A 74 20.50 -1.67 26.77
CA PRO A 74 21.66 -1.36 27.60
C PRO A 74 22.42 -2.64 27.97
N GLU A 75 23.72 -2.53 28.20
CA GLU A 75 24.58 -3.69 28.53
C GLU A 75 24.10 -4.48 29.77
N ASN A 76 23.41 -3.81 30.68
CA ASN A 76 22.90 -4.37 31.93
C ASN A 76 21.42 -4.78 31.86
N GLN A 77 20.88 -4.96 30.65
CA GLN A 77 19.50 -5.41 30.45
C GLN A 77 19.29 -6.76 31.15
N LYS A 78 18.33 -6.79 32.08
CA LYS A 78 17.98 -8.01 32.81
C LYS A 78 17.34 -9.01 31.84
N LYS A 79 17.69 -10.28 31.99
CA LYS A 79 17.01 -11.39 31.32
C LYS A 79 15.55 -11.46 31.80
N ASP A 80 14.61 -11.58 30.87
CA ASP A 80 13.21 -11.86 31.23
C ASP A 80 13.15 -13.17 32.06
N THR A 81 12.42 -13.11 33.18
CA THR A 81 12.34 -14.22 34.17
C THR A 81 11.24 -15.19 33.83
#